data_AF-A0A0S7YD34-F1
#
_entry.id   AF-A0A0S7YD34-F1
#
_cell.length_a   1.000
_cell.length_b   1.000
_cell.length_c   1.000
_cell.angle_alpha   90.00
_cell.angle_beta   90.00
_cell.angle_gamma   90.00
#
_symmetry.space_group_name_H-M   'P 1'
#
loop_
_entity.id
_entity.type
_entity.pdbx_description
1 polymer ?
#
loop_
_entity_poly.entity_id
_entity_poly.type
_entity_poly.pdbx_seq_one_letter_code
_entity_poly.pdbx_strand_id
1 'polypeptide(L)'
;MLAVLLAVHVGLFRIPFTEAHRPYTRPTVYEPFADGISQKVPPDLGNKELAALGFVDVTAAPFRADPTGESDSTDAIRRAIVAARDAQMVCFFPPGEYKVSDTLLCIQDLYRRSNGAVTGGRMHPCLLVGSRRGRRPEIVLAPNSPGFGDPKKPKYVVHFWARACQEGEPTQPQPNISMNQMLVGIDVRIAPGNPGAVGIRHRAAQGSGVQDCLIDATHGLTGLEGGAGSGGGHAGITVIGGRYGLDLRETQPAPTIAGITLVGQTEAAILCSSRQSLAAVGVKIVSKAPGPVIRSIGVPWCPHNGQMCLVDSEIVCEHRASTVVQAERSVYLNNVYV
;
A
#
# COMPACT_ATOMS: atom_id res chain seq x y z
N MET A 1 -30.97 21.38 -3.44
CA MET A 1 -31.37 20.34 -2.47
C MET A 1 -32.08 19.26 -3.28
N LEU A 2 -31.72 17.99 -3.06
CA LEU A 2 -32.05 16.77 -3.82
C LEU A 2 -31.14 16.43 -5.03
N ALA A 3 -30.74 15.16 -5.08
CA ALA A 3 -29.96 14.44 -6.11
C ALA A 3 -28.41 14.44 -6.05
N VAL A 4 -27.79 14.23 -4.88
CA VAL A 4 -26.47 13.54 -4.79
C VAL A 4 -26.49 12.51 -3.65
N LEU A 5 -27.58 11.74 -3.55
CA LEU A 5 -27.64 10.55 -2.70
C LEU A 5 -28.17 9.39 -3.55
N LEU A 6 -27.51 8.25 -3.44
CA LEU A 6 -27.70 6.99 -4.16
C LEU A 6 -27.23 6.95 -5.63
N ALA A 7 -25.93 6.75 -5.80
CA ALA A 7 -25.39 5.98 -6.92
C ALA A 7 -24.44 4.89 -6.42
N VAL A 8 -24.95 4.01 -5.55
CA VAL A 8 -24.42 2.64 -5.34
C VAL A 8 -25.13 1.68 -6.31
N HIS A 9 -25.39 2.15 -7.54
CA HIS A 9 -25.98 1.34 -8.59
C HIS A 9 -24.87 0.69 -9.42
N VAL A 10 -25.01 -0.62 -9.58
CA VAL A 10 -24.13 -1.62 -10.22
C VAL A 10 -23.85 -1.33 -11.73
N GLY A 11 -24.11 -0.12 -12.22
CA GLY A 11 -24.11 0.24 -13.65
C GLY A 11 -23.06 1.25 -14.13
N LEU A 12 -22.27 1.90 -13.25
CA LEU A 12 -21.41 3.04 -13.65
C LEU A 12 -19.94 2.72 -14.00
N PHE A 13 -19.55 1.45 -14.07
CA PHE A 13 -18.17 1.04 -14.39
C PHE A 13 -18.08 0.36 -15.77
N ARG A 14 -18.51 1.02 -16.85
CA ARG A 14 -18.45 0.44 -18.19
C ARG A 14 -17.98 1.46 -19.22
N ILE A 15 -16.88 1.15 -19.89
CA ILE A 15 -16.48 1.76 -21.16
C ILE A 15 -16.46 0.69 -22.25
N PRO A 16 -16.68 1.04 -23.53
CA PRO A 16 -16.45 0.11 -24.63
C PRO A 16 -14.96 -0.28 -24.68
N PHE A 17 -14.68 -1.58 -24.74
CA PHE A 17 -13.32 -2.12 -24.87
C PHE A 17 -12.67 -1.61 -26.16
N THR A 18 -11.50 -0.99 -26.07
CA THR A 18 -10.68 -0.57 -27.22
C THR A 18 -9.39 -1.40 -27.28
N GLU A 19 -8.75 -1.47 -28.46
CA GLU A 19 -7.46 -2.18 -28.62
C GLU A 19 -6.37 -1.70 -27.64
N ALA A 20 -6.39 -0.43 -27.25
CA ALA A 20 -5.44 0.12 -26.27
C ALA A 20 -5.52 -0.55 -24.87
N HIS A 21 -6.67 -1.13 -24.52
CA HIS A 21 -6.88 -1.80 -23.24
C HIS A 21 -6.48 -3.29 -23.27
N ARG A 22 -6.40 -3.89 -24.46
CA ARG A 22 -6.17 -5.33 -24.65
C ARG A 22 -4.94 -5.86 -23.91
N PRO A 23 -3.76 -5.20 -23.93
CA PRO A 23 -2.57 -5.69 -23.24
C PRO A 23 -2.69 -5.71 -21.71
N TYR A 24 -3.64 -4.94 -21.17
CA TYR A 24 -3.82 -4.70 -19.74
C TYR A 24 -5.07 -5.36 -19.18
N THR A 25 -5.78 -6.15 -19.98
CA THR A 25 -7.06 -6.73 -19.62
C THR A 25 -6.93 -8.23 -19.44
N ARG A 26 -7.22 -8.69 -18.22
CA ARG A 26 -7.24 -10.10 -17.86
C ARG A 26 -8.42 -10.81 -18.51
N PRO A 27 -8.22 -12.05 -18.99
CA PRO A 27 -9.29 -12.81 -19.64
C PRO A 27 -10.40 -13.14 -18.66
N THR A 28 -11.59 -13.36 -19.19
CA THR A 28 -12.76 -13.78 -18.41
C THR A 28 -12.51 -15.13 -17.74
N VAL A 29 -12.80 -15.20 -16.44
CA VAL A 29 -12.86 -16.46 -15.69
C VAL A 29 -14.27 -17.03 -15.84
N TYR A 30 -14.40 -18.23 -16.39
CA TYR A 30 -15.70 -18.90 -16.55
C TYR A 30 -15.98 -19.97 -15.48
N GLU A 31 -14.92 -20.55 -14.91
CA GLU A 31 -15.00 -21.66 -13.95
C GLU A 31 -14.21 -21.33 -12.68
N PRO A 32 -14.64 -21.84 -11.50
CA PRO A 32 -15.85 -22.64 -11.27
C PRO A 32 -17.14 -21.81 -11.37
N PHE A 33 -17.02 -20.49 -11.27
CA PHE A 33 -18.11 -19.54 -11.47
C PHE A 33 -17.65 -18.39 -12.35
N ALA A 34 -18.52 -17.93 -13.25
CA ALA A 34 -18.23 -16.80 -14.12
C ALA A 34 -17.90 -15.54 -13.29
N ASP A 35 -16.83 -14.83 -13.67
CA ASP A 35 -16.29 -13.67 -12.96
C ASP A 35 -15.80 -13.92 -11.53
N GLY A 36 -15.58 -15.19 -11.16
CA GLY A 36 -15.07 -15.61 -9.85
C GLY A 36 -13.54 -15.68 -9.75
N ILE A 37 -13.08 -16.54 -8.83
CA ILE A 37 -11.68 -16.90 -8.65
C ILE A 37 -11.42 -18.22 -9.40
N SER A 38 -10.49 -18.20 -10.34
CA SER A 38 -9.98 -19.40 -11.01
C SER A 38 -9.32 -20.33 -9.99
N GLN A 39 -9.62 -21.63 -10.06
CA GLN A 39 -8.96 -22.67 -9.27
C GLN A 39 -7.77 -23.32 -10.00
N LYS A 40 -7.40 -22.79 -11.18
CA LYS A 40 -6.28 -23.32 -11.96
C LYS A 40 -4.96 -22.96 -11.28
N VAL A 41 -4.19 -23.98 -10.94
CA VAL A 41 -2.83 -23.84 -10.39
C VAL A 41 -1.82 -23.91 -11.54
N PRO A 42 -0.95 -22.90 -11.73
CA PRO A 42 0.04 -22.94 -12.81
C PRO A 42 1.01 -24.14 -12.64
N PRO A 43 1.21 -24.95 -13.70
CA PRO A 43 1.97 -26.21 -13.60
C PRO A 43 3.48 -26.01 -13.52
N ASP A 44 3.99 -24.81 -13.75
CA ASP A 44 5.40 -24.44 -13.75
C ASP A 44 5.91 -23.97 -12.37
N LEU A 45 5.01 -23.73 -11.40
CA LEU A 45 5.40 -23.38 -10.04
C LEU A 45 6.16 -24.54 -9.37
N GLY A 46 7.37 -24.28 -8.88
CA GLY A 46 8.28 -25.28 -8.33
C GLY A 46 7.85 -25.82 -6.96
N ASN A 47 7.26 -24.98 -6.10
CA ASN A 47 6.74 -25.39 -4.80
C ASN A 47 5.29 -25.89 -4.95
N LYS A 48 5.14 -27.18 -5.23
CA LYS A 48 3.83 -27.80 -5.51
C LYS A 48 2.88 -27.79 -4.32
N GLU A 49 3.42 -27.94 -3.11
CA GLU A 49 2.62 -27.95 -1.88
C GLU A 49 2.00 -26.57 -1.63
N LEU A 50 2.81 -25.50 -1.68
CA LEU A 50 2.29 -24.14 -1.54
C LEU A 50 1.38 -23.74 -2.71
N ALA A 51 1.70 -24.15 -3.93
CA ALA A 51 0.87 -23.88 -5.10
C ALA A 51 -0.53 -24.50 -4.98
N ALA A 52 -0.64 -25.73 -4.46
CA ALA A 52 -1.92 -26.38 -4.21
C ALA A 52 -2.79 -25.65 -3.15
N LEU A 53 -2.14 -24.88 -2.27
CA LEU A 53 -2.81 -24.05 -1.25
C LEU A 53 -3.14 -22.63 -1.72
N GLY A 54 -2.83 -22.27 -2.98
CA GLY A 54 -3.09 -20.93 -3.52
C GLY A 54 -1.94 -19.94 -3.32
N PHE A 55 -0.71 -20.41 -3.04
CA PHE A 55 0.47 -19.56 -2.86
C PHE A 55 1.50 -19.72 -3.97
N VAL A 56 2.07 -18.59 -4.40
CA VAL A 56 3.22 -18.50 -5.30
C VAL A 56 4.44 -18.15 -4.46
N ASP A 57 5.32 -19.11 -4.24
CA ASP A 57 6.56 -18.95 -3.48
C ASP A 57 7.61 -18.19 -4.30
N VAL A 58 8.04 -17.01 -3.81
CA VAL A 58 9.02 -16.16 -4.49
C VAL A 58 10.40 -16.84 -4.63
N THR A 59 10.75 -17.76 -3.73
CA THR A 59 12.07 -18.43 -3.72
C THR A 59 12.11 -19.68 -4.59
N ALA A 60 10.95 -20.26 -4.88
CA ALA A 60 10.86 -21.44 -5.72
C ALA A 60 11.03 -21.11 -7.20
N ALA A 61 11.31 -22.13 -8.01
CA ALA A 61 11.21 -22.00 -9.46
C ALA A 61 9.78 -21.55 -9.86
N PRO A 62 9.62 -20.74 -10.91
CA PRO A 62 10.66 -20.21 -11.80
C PRO A 62 11.32 -18.91 -11.31
N PHE A 63 10.92 -18.35 -10.16
CA PHE A 63 11.31 -16.99 -9.76
C PHE A 63 12.70 -16.94 -9.13
N ARG A 64 12.98 -17.85 -8.19
CA ARG A 64 14.27 -17.98 -7.50
C ARG A 64 14.76 -16.65 -6.90
N ALA A 65 13.86 -15.90 -6.26
CA ALA A 65 14.25 -14.78 -5.43
C ALA A 65 15.18 -15.28 -4.32
N ASP A 66 16.25 -14.55 -4.07
CA ASP A 66 17.28 -14.92 -3.11
C ASP A 66 16.89 -14.44 -1.70
N PRO A 67 16.57 -15.37 -0.78
CA PRO A 67 16.17 -15.01 0.59
C PRO A 67 17.38 -14.71 1.50
N THR A 68 18.61 -14.78 1.01
CA THR A 68 19.82 -14.47 1.79
C THR A 68 20.18 -12.99 1.75
N GLY A 69 19.69 -12.24 0.76
CA GLY A 69 20.02 -10.83 0.52
C GLY A 69 21.33 -10.62 -0.25
N GLU A 70 22.04 -11.68 -0.62
CA GLU A 70 23.30 -11.61 -1.36
C GLU A 70 23.11 -11.14 -2.80
N SER A 71 22.03 -11.57 -3.45
CA SER A 71 21.69 -11.21 -4.83
C SER A 71 20.51 -10.26 -4.90
N ASP A 72 20.46 -9.45 -5.96
CA ASP A 72 19.30 -8.61 -6.23
C ASP A 72 18.11 -9.47 -6.69
N SER A 73 17.00 -9.38 -5.95
CA SER A 73 15.77 -10.14 -6.17
C SER A 73 14.67 -9.33 -6.85
N THR A 74 14.95 -8.11 -7.31
CA THR A 74 13.93 -7.19 -7.83
C THR A 74 13.11 -7.83 -8.95
N ASP A 75 13.76 -8.34 -9.98
CA ASP A 75 13.05 -8.91 -11.13
C ASP A 75 12.41 -10.27 -10.82
N ALA A 76 13.04 -11.08 -9.96
CA ALA A 76 12.47 -12.33 -9.49
C ALA A 76 11.14 -12.10 -8.76
N ILE A 77 11.12 -11.14 -7.83
CA ILE A 77 9.94 -10.80 -7.04
C ILE A 77 8.87 -10.14 -7.93
N ARG A 78 9.24 -9.22 -8.84
CA ARG A 78 8.29 -8.64 -9.81
C ARG A 78 7.58 -9.70 -10.63
N ARG A 79 8.32 -10.69 -11.14
CA ARG A 79 7.73 -11.82 -11.88
C ARG A 79 6.79 -12.64 -10.99
N ALA A 80 7.17 -12.91 -9.74
CA ALA A 80 6.32 -13.65 -8.80
C ALA A 80 5.02 -12.90 -8.46
N ILE A 81 5.09 -11.58 -8.23
CA ILE A 81 3.90 -10.73 -7.98
C ILE A 81 2.94 -10.81 -9.17
N VAL A 82 3.46 -10.67 -10.39
CA VAL A 82 2.67 -10.76 -11.63
C VAL A 82 2.04 -12.14 -11.77
N ALA A 83 2.82 -13.21 -11.58
CA ALA A 83 2.31 -14.58 -11.70
C ALA A 83 1.23 -14.89 -10.65
N ALA A 84 1.42 -14.46 -9.40
CA ALA A 84 0.44 -14.62 -8.33
C ALA A 84 -0.86 -13.89 -8.65
N ARG A 85 -0.76 -12.61 -9.01
CA ARG A 85 -1.92 -11.78 -9.40
C ARG A 85 -2.69 -12.41 -10.56
N ASP A 86 -1.98 -12.84 -11.60
CA ASP A 86 -2.58 -13.38 -12.82
C ASP A 86 -3.25 -14.74 -12.58
N ALA A 87 -2.72 -15.53 -11.65
CA ALA A 87 -3.32 -16.78 -11.20
C ALA A 87 -4.40 -16.60 -10.11
N GLN A 88 -4.68 -15.37 -9.69
CA GLN A 88 -5.57 -15.05 -8.56
C GLN A 88 -5.13 -15.73 -7.25
N MET A 89 -3.81 -15.86 -7.07
CA MET A 89 -3.11 -16.50 -5.95
C MET A 89 -2.36 -15.46 -5.10
N VAL A 90 -1.86 -15.89 -3.94
CA VAL A 90 -1.07 -15.06 -3.02
C VAL A 90 0.42 -15.15 -3.35
N CYS A 91 1.09 -14.01 -3.48
CA CYS A 91 2.55 -13.92 -3.60
C CYS A 91 3.17 -14.11 -2.20
N PHE A 92 3.79 -15.26 -1.98
CA PHE A 92 4.27 -15.70 -0.67
C PHE A 92 5.77 -15.48 -0.49
N PHE A 93 6.14 -14.90 0.65
CA PHE A 93 7.53 -14.67 1.05
C PHE A 93 7.91 -15.59 2.22
N PRO A 94 8.70 -16.66 1.99
CA PRO A 94 9.36 -17.39 3.05
C PRO A 94 10.27 -16.49 3.90
N PRO A 95 10.65 -16.90 5.13
CA PRO A 95 11.62 -16.15 5.94
C PRO A 95 12.90 -15.89 5.17
N GLY A 96 13.37 -14.64 5.18
CA GLY A 96 14.53 -14.23 4.42
C GLY A 96 14.73 -12.73 4.41
N GLU A 97 15.86 -12.32 3.87
CA GLU A 97 16.15 -10.94 3.48
C GLU A 97 16.19 -10.89 1.95
N TYR A 98 15.41 -9.99 1.36
CA TYR A 98 15.26 -9.88 -0.09
C TYR A 98 15.75 -8.52 -0.54
N LYS A 99 16.99 -8.48 -1.05
CA LYS A 99 17.57 -7.25 -1.57
C LYS A 99 16.91 -6.84 -2.88
N VAL A 100 16.54 -5.57 -3.01
CA VAL A 100 16.00 -4.97 -4.23
C VAL A 100 16.73 -3.67 -4.54
N SER A 101 16.90 -3.32 -5.81
CA SER A 101 17.48 -2.03 -6.24
C SER A 101 16.48 -1.12 -6.94
N ASP A 102 15.24 -1.59 -7.13
CA ASP A 102 14.21 -0.84 -7.82
C ASP A 102 12.79 -1.21 -7.34
N THR A 103 11.79 -0.43 -7.77
CA THR A 103 10.40 -0.51 -7.30
C THR A 103 9.76 -1.88 -7.57
N LEU A 104 9.21 -2.52 -6.55
CA LEU A 104 8.31 -3.65 -6.68
C LEU A 104 6.90 -3.12 -7.03
N LEU A 105 6.54 -3.25 -8.31
CA LEU A 105 5.25 -2.79 -8.83
C LEU A 105 4.16 -3.83 -8.58
N CYS A 106 3.16 -3.44 -7.80
CA CYS A 106 1.95 -4.21 -7.51
C CYS A 106 0.78 -3.59 -8.29
N ILE A 107 0.68 -3.93 -9.57
CA ILE A 107 -0.29 -3.35 -10.49
C ILE A 107 -1.53 -4.24 -10.55
N GLN A 108 -2.69 -3.73 -10.17
CA GLN A 108 -3.97 -4.38 -10.47
C GLN A 108 -4.40 -4.01 -11.88
N ASP A 109 -4.51 -5.03 -12.73
CA ASP A 109 -4.89 -4.88 -14.13
C ASP A 109 -6.42 -4.75 -14.29
N LEU A 110 -6.85 -4.53 -15.54
CA LEU A 110 -8.25 -4.54 -15.91
C LEU A 110 -8.75 -5.98 -16.04
N TYR A 111 -10.06 -6.19 -15.97
CA TYR A 111 -10.68 -7.49 -16.10
C TYR A 111 -11.86 -7.43 -17.07
N ARG A 112 -11.87 -8.36 -18.04
CA ARG A 112 -13.01 -8.54 -18.96
C ARG A 112 -14.03 -9.48 -18.33
N ARG A 113 -15.19 -8.94 -17.99
CA ARG A 113 -16.31 -9.70 -17.44
C ARG A 113 -16.96 -10.61 -18.47
N SER A 114 -17.67 -11.62 -17.99
CA SER A 114 -18.48 -12.56 -18.77
C SER A 114 -19.51 -11.89 -19.68
N ASN A 115 -20.03 -10.73 -19.28
CA ASN A 115 -20.95 -9.92 -20.08
C ASN A 115 -20.26 -8.96 -21.07
N GLY A 116 -18.94 -9.07 -21.24
CA GLY A 116 -18.14 -8.25 -22.15
C GLY A 116 -17.67 -6.89 -21.61
N ALA A 117 -18.16 -6.47 -20.43
CA ALA A 117 -17.72 -5.22 -19.81
C ALA A 117 -16.28 -5.32 -19.29
N VAL A 118 -15.55 -4.21 -19.31
CA VAL A 118 -14.22 -4.10 -18.72
C VAL A 118 -14.31 -3.29 -17.42
N THR A 119 -13.75 -3.82 -16.35
CA THR A 119 -13.72 -3.19 -15.03
C THR A 119 -12.32 -3.24 -14.43
N GLY A 120 -12.10 -2.59 -13.29
CA GLY A 120 -10.94 -2.89 -12.45
C GLY A 120 -10.92 -4.37 -12.03
N GLY A 121 -9.75 -4.99 -12.06
CA GLY A 121 -9.55 -6.41 -11.76
C GLY A 121 -9.52 -6.71 -10.27
N ARG A 122 -10.57 -6.35 -9.52
CA ARG A 122 -10.62 -6.55 -8.05
C ARG A 122 -10.45 -8.00 -7.57
N MET A 123 -10.69 -8.97 -8.47
CA MET A 123 -10.49 -10.40 -8.24
C MET A 123 -9.10 -10.90 -8.67
N HIS A 124 -8.27 -10.01 -9.21
CA HIS A 124 -6.84 -10.21 -9.51
C HIS A 124 -6.02 -9.18 -8.71
N PRO A 125 -6.11 -9.17 -7.37
CA PRO A 125 -5.29 -8.28 -6.56
C PRO A 125 -3.83 -8.72 -6.53
N CYS A 126 -2.92 -7.78 -6.24
CA CYS A 126 -1.62 -8.13 -5.70
C CYS A 126 -1.77 -8.37 -4.19
N LEU A 127 -1.63 -9.62 -3.76
CA LEU A 127 -1.61 -10.03 -2.35
C LEU A 127 -0.21 -10.52 -2.01
N LEU A 128 0.55 -9.72 -1.26
CA LEU A 128 1.89 -10.08 -0.79
C LEU A 128 1.78 -10.49 0.68
N VAL A 129 2.16 -11.73 0.99
CA VAL A 129 2.05 -12.28 2.35
C VAL A 129 3.37 -12.92 2.76
N GLY A 130 3.88 -12.50 3.92
CA GLY A 130 5.06 -13.10 4.52
C GLY A 130 4.75 -14.28 5.43
N SER A 131 5.73 -15.17 5.56
CA SER A 131 5.69 -16.29 6.50
C SER A 131 5.43 -15.81 7.93
N ARG A 132 4.52 -16.51 8.61
CA ARG A 132 4.28 -16.37 10.06
C ARG A 132 5.18 -17.27 10.90
N ARG A 133 5.98 -18.14 10.26
CA ARG A 133 6.97 -19.00 10.91
C ARG A 133 8.35 -18.35 10.83
N GLY A 134 9.09 -18.36 11.94
CA GLY A 134 10.44 -17.80 12.01
C GLY A 134 10.46 -16.27 11.97
N ARG A 135 11.59 -15.69 11.54
CA ARG A 135 11.71 -14.24 11.33
C ARG A 135 10.79 -13.82 10.18
N ARG A 136 10.10 -12.69 10.35
CA ARG A 136 9.32 -12.08 9.27
C ARG A 136 10.24 -11.80 8.06
N PRO A 137 9.82 -12.08 6.81
CA PRO A 137 10.59 -11.69 5.64
C PRO A 137 10.76 -10.18 5.58
N GLU A 138 11.92 -9.73 5.11
CA GLU A 138 12.27 -8.32 4.96
C GLU A 138 12.65 -8.01 3.51
N ILE A 139 12.05 -6.99 2.91
CA ILE A 139 12.46 -6.41 1.63
C ILE A 139 13.43 -5.25 1.93
N VAL A 140 14.62 -5.28 1.34
CA VAL A 140 15.67 -4.29 1.61
C VAL A 140 16.02 -3.54 0.35
N LEU A 141 15.72 -2.24 0.29
CA LEU A 141 16.21 -1.39 -0.77
C LEU A 141 17.73 -1.23 -0.61
N ALA A 142 18.49 -1.63 -1.61
CA ALA A 142 19.94 -1.60 -1.63
C ALA A 142 20.49 -0.16 -1.49
N PRO A 143 21.71 0.03 -0.96
CA PRO A 143 22.31 1.35 -0.84
C PRO A 143 22.43 2.08 -2.18
N ASN A 144 22.23 3.39 -2.19
CA ASN A 144 22.38 4.26 -3.38
C ASN A 144 21.61 3.75 -4.62
N SER A 145 20.40 3.23 -4.42
CA SER A 145 19.59 2.67 -5.51
C SER A 145 19.19 3.75 -6.52
N PRO A 146 19.29 3.49 -7.84
CA PRO A 146 19.01 4.49 -8.86
C PRO A 146 17.61 5.11 -8.77
N GLY A 147 17.55 6.45 -8.76
CA GLY A 147 16.30 7.22 -8.71
C GLY A 147 15.73 7.44 -7.31
N PHE A 148 16.32 6.87 -6.27
CA PHE A 148 15.89 7.07 -4.87
C PHE A 148 16.69 8.17 -4.15
N GLY A 149 17.57 8.87 -4.85
CA GLY A 149 18.49 9.88 -4.29
C GLY A 149 17.91 11.28 -4.08
N ASP A 150 16.75 11.60 -4.66
CA ASP A 150 16.18 12.95 -4.65
C ASP A 150 14.84 13.02 -3.87
N PRO A 151 14.81 13.60 -2.66
CA PRO A 151 13.58 13.82 -1.88
C PRO A 151 12.51 14.64 -2.60
N LYS A 152 12.86 15.46 -3.60
CA LYS A 152 11.90 16.24 -4.39
C LYS A 152 11.26 15.42 -5.51
N LYS A 153 11.81 14.24 -5.81
CA LYS A 153 11.31 13.28 -6.80
C LYS A 153 11.22 11.91 -6.14
N PRO A 154 10.32 11.74 -5.15
CA PRO A 154 10.26 10.53 -4.36
C PRO A 154 10.00 9.31 -5.24
N LYS A 155 10.59 8.18 -4.84
CA LYS A 155 10.43 6.89 -5.51
C LYS A 155 10.08 5.82 -4.50
N TYR A 156 9.25 4.86 -4.92
CA TYR A 156 8.59 3.92 -4.03
C TYR A 156 9.31 2.57 -4.05
N VAL A 157 9.61 1.97 -2.88
CA VAL A 157 10.17 0.61 -2.83
C VAL A 157 9.11 -0.41 -3.20
N VAL A 158 7.92 -0.31 -2.60
CA VAL A 158 6.74 -1.10 -2.98
C VAL A 158 5.61 -0.14 -3.39
N HIS A 159 5.04 -0.35 -4.58
CA HIS A 159 3.99 0.53 -5.11
C HIS A 159 2.76 -0.24 -5.55
N PHE A 160 1.67 -0.09 -4.80
CA PHE A 160 0.35 -0.60 -5.14
C PHE A 160 -0.47 0.44 -5.91
N TRP A 161 -1.00 0.05 -7.06
CA TRP A 161 -1.95 0.86 -7.81
C TRP A 161 -2.82 -0.01 -8.73
N ALA A 162 -3.93 0.55 -9.19
CA ALA A 162 -4.78 -0.08 -10.19
C ALA A 162 -4.82 0.76 -11.46
N ARG A 163 -4.82 0.09 -12.61
CA ARG A 163 -4.92 0.77 -13.90
C ARG A 163 -6.25 1.48 -14.04
N ALA A 164 -6.21 2.67 -14.65
CA ALA A 164 -7.43 3.39 -14.98
C ALA A 164 -8.30 2.60 -15.96
N CYS A 165 -9.61 2.59 -15.68
CA CYS A 165 -10.63 1.88 -16.44
C CYS A 165 -11.71 2.81 -16.99
N GLN A 166 -11.95 3.97 -16.39
CA GLN A 166 -13.14 4.79 -16.69
C GLN A 166 -12.82 6.14 -17.34
N GLU A 167 -11.74 6.79 -16.91
CA GLU A 167 -11.48 8.21 -17.21
C GLU A 167 -10.01 8.49 -17.54
N GLY A 168 -9.19 7.47 -17.75
CA GLY A 168 -7.76 7.64 -17.95
C GLY A 168 -7.11 6.54 -18.76
N GLU A 169 -5.91 6.84 -19.27
CA GLU A 169 -5.05 5.86 -19.93
C GLU A 169 -4.77 4.68 -18.98
N PRO A 170 -4.85 3.42 -19.44
CA PRO A 170 -4.53 2.24 -18.62
C PRO A 170 -3.11 2.23 -18.02
N THR A 171 -2.25 3.15 -18.46
CA THR A 171 -0.91 3.40 -17.92
C THR A 171 -0.89 4.30 -16.69
N GLN A 172 -2.04 4.88 -16.30
CA GLN A 172 -2.17 5.80 -15.18
C GLN A 172 -2.92 5.17 -14.00
N PRO A 173 -2.61 5.59 -12.76
CA PRO A 173 -3.26 5.07 -11.57
C PRO A 173 -4.67 5.61 -11.37
N GLN A 174 -5.61 4.71 -11.05
CA GLN A 174 -6.96 5.04 -10.64
C GLN A 174 -7.25 4.43 -9.25
N PRO A 175 -7.06 5.19 -8.16
CA PRO A 175 -7.03 4.63 -6.81
C PRO A 175 -8.40 4.23 -6.25
N ASN A 176 -9.51 4.78 -6.76
CA ASN A 176 -10.87 4.42 -6.29
C ASN A 176 -11.33 3.02 -6.73
N ILE A 177 -10.60 2.38 -7.66
CA ILE A 177 -10.86 1.01 -8.10
C ILE A 177 -9.72 0.04 -7.74
N SER A 178 -8.70 0.51 -7.02
CA SER A 178 -7.65 -0.34 -6.45
C SER A 178 -8.21 -1.07 -5.25
N MET A 179 -8.72 -2.28 -5.44
CA MET A 179 -9.43 -3.04 -4.40
C MET A 179 -8.70 -4.35 -4.07
N ASN A 180 -8.87 -4.82 -2.84
CA ASN A 180 -8.33 -6.09 -2.34
C ASN A 180 -6.80 -6.20 -2.42
N GLN A 181 -6.05 -5.10 -2.55
CA GLN A 181 -4.59 -5.14 -2.67
C GLN A 181 -3.94 -5.09 -1.28
N MET A 182 -3.12 -6.08 -0.93
CA MET A 182 -2.62 -6.25 0.43
C MET A 182 -1.12 -6.50 0.47
N LEU A 183 -0.48 -5.95 1.50
CA LEU A 183 0.83 -6.39 1.98
C LEU A 183 0.68 -6.77 3.46
N VAL A 184 0.96 -8.02 3.80
CA VAL A 184 0.75 -8.56 5.16
C VAL A 184 1.99 -9.28 5.65
N GLY A 185 2.53 -8.86 6.78
CA GLY A 185 3.62 -9.57 7.43
C GLY A 185 4.92 -9.58 6.64
N ILE A 186 5.28 -8.48 5.98
CA ILE A 186 6.57 -8.31 5.31
C ILE A 186 7.18 -6.98 5.76
N ASP A 187 8.39 -7.01 6.28
CA ASP A 187 9.11 -5.80 6.68
C ASP A 187 9.74 -5.13 5.46
N VAL A 188 9.94 -3.81 5.53
CA VAL A 188 10.62 -3.04 4.48
C VAL A 188 11.71 -2.19 5.12
N ARG A 189 12.93 -2.27 4.61
CA ARG A 189 14.06 -1.45 5.09
C ARG A 189 14.70 -0.68 3.96
N ILE A 190 14.96 0.60 4.20
CA ILE A 190 15.63 1.50 3.28
C ILE A 190 17.09 1.62 3.71
N ALA A 191 18.02 1.11 2.90
CA ALA A 191 19.45 1.24 3.19
C ALA A 191 19.98 2.67 2.92
N PRO A 192 21.19 3.03 3.40
CA PRO A 192 21.79 4.35 3.22
C PRO A 192 21.86 4.83 1.76
N GLY A 193 21.86 6.15 1.57
CA GLY A 193 21.99 6.77 0.24
C GLY A 193 20.69 6.86 -0.57
N ASN A 194 19.54 6.62 0.06
CA ASN A 194 18.22 6.65 -0.58
C ASN A 194 17.27 7.71 0.03
N PRO A 195 17.68 8.97 0.21
CA PRO A 195 16.88 9.97 0.96
C PRO A 195 15.55 10.35 0.30
N GLY A 196 15.32 9.98 -0.97
CA GLY A 196 14.04 10.13 -1.67
C GLY A 196 13.18 8.87 -1.68
N ALA A 197 13.57 7.82 -0.97
CA ALA A 197 12.79 6.58 -0.92
C ALA A 197 11.57 6.69 0.00
N VAL A 198 10.44 6.20 -0.50
CA VAL A 198 9.26 5.90 0.30
C VAL A 198 9.15 4.38 0.42
N GLY A 199 9.01 3.86 1.64
CA GLY A 199 8.94 2.42 1.89
C GLY A 199 7.78 1.78 1.13
N ILE A 200 6.55 2.23 1.40
CA ILE A 200 5.36 1.69 0.76
C ILE A 200 4.45 2.83 0.28
N ARG A 201 4.14 2.83 -1.02
CA ARG A 201 3.07 3.64 -1.59
C ARG A 201 1.83 2.78 -1.77
N HIS A 202 0.81 3.05 -0.98
CA HIS A 202 -0.46 2.31 -1.03
C HIS A 202 -1.65 3.26 -0.85
N ARG A 203 -2.16 3.76 -1.97
CA ARG A 203 -3.41 4.53 -2.07
C ARG A 203 -4.47 3.65 -2.72
N ALA A 204 -5.41 3.14 -1.93
CA ALA A 204 -6.36 2.14 -2.42
C ALA A 204 -7.72 2.20 -1.73
N ALA A 205 -8.68 1.48 -2.29
CA ALA A 205 -10.08 1.41 -1.89
C ALA A 205 -10.38 0.12 -1.10
N GLN A 206 -11.63 -0.37 -1.16
CA GLN A 206 -12.16 -1.49 -0.38
C GLN A 206 -11.21 -2.69 -0.29
N GLY A 207 -11.12 -3.28 0.90
CA GLY A 207 -10.39 -4.53 1.13
C GLY A 207 -8.86 -4.43 0.96
N SER A 208 -8.33 -3.21 0.82
CA SER A 208 -6.89 -2.98 0.64
C SER A 208 -6.23 -2.45 1.91
N GLY A 209 -4.94 -2.71 2.07
CA GLY A 209 -4.21 -2.34 3.27
C GLY A 209 -2.76 -2.81 3.33
N VAL A 210 -2.09 -2.34 4.37
CA VAL A 210 -0.77 -2.82 4.82
C VAL A 210 -0.96 -3.27 6.26
N GLN A 211 -0.51 -4.49 6.59
CA GLN A 211 -0.79 -5.10 7.89
C GLN A 211 0.40 -5.84 8.50
N ASP A 212 0.62 -5.69 9.80
CA ASP A 212 1.64 -6.42 10.58
C ASP A 212 3.08 -6.27 10.07
N CYS A 213 3.51 -5.04 9.80
CA CYS A 213 4.80 -4.72 9.17
C CYS A 213 5.62 -3.74 10.00
N LEU A 214 6.94 -3.84 9.88
CA LEU A 214 7.89 -2.81 10.24
C LEU A 214 8.45 -2.18 8.96
N ILE A 215 8.46 -0.86 8.92
CA ILE A 215 9.07 -0.06 7.85
C ILE A 215 10.20 0.74 8.47
N ASP A 216 11.44 0.33 8.23
CA ASP A 216 12.62 1.12 8.58
C ASP A 216 12.93 2.11 7.45
N ALA A 217 12.47 3.35 7.67
CA ALA A 217 12.67 4.48 6.78
C ALA A 217 13.80 5.39 7.26
N THR A 218 14.68 4.94 8.16
CA THR A 218 15.76 5.76 8.75
C THR A 218 16.58 6.52 7.70
N HIS A 219 16.84 5.90 6.54
CA HIS A 219 17.58 6.51 5.44
C HIS A 219 16.71 7.02 4.29
N GLY A 220 15.39 6.96 4.44
CA GLY A 220 14.40 7.35 3.45
C GLY A 220 13.66 8.64 3.77
N LEU A 221 12.70 8.96 2.91
CA LEU A 221 11.81 10.09 3.04
C LEU A 221 10.61 9.77 3.94
N THR A 222 9.86 8.72 3.58
CA THR A 222 8.57 8.40 4.20
C THR A 222 8.42 6.89 4.42
N GLY A 223 7.84 6.47 5.54
CA GLY A 223 7.47 5.07 5.75
C GLY A 223 6.36 4.60 4.80
N LEU A 224 5.17 5.18 4.94
CA LEU A 224 4.00 4.87 4.12
C LEU A 224 3.35 6.13 3.54
N GLU A 225 3.02 6.09 2.24
CA GLU A 225 2.38 7.20 1.51
C GLU A 225 1.08 6.75 0.83
N GLY A 226 0.09 7.64 0.78
CA GLY A 226 -1.19 7.44 0.08
C GLY A 226 -2.33 7.27 1.07
N GLY A 227 -2.45 6.11 1.68
CA GLY A 227 -3.51 5.79 2.64
C GLY A 227 -4.73 5.16 1.98
N ALA A 228 -5.10 3.97 2.45
CA ALA A 228 -6.29 3.25 2.05
C ALA A 228 -7.55 3.80 2.73
N GLY A 229 -8.67 3.78 2.01
CA GLY A 229 -9.97 4.29 2.44
C GLY A 229 -11.09 3.66 1.61
N SER A 230 -12.28 4.25 1.59
CA SER A 230 -13.48 3.72 0.91
C SER A 230 -13.78 2.28 1.33
N GLY A 231 -13.49 1.91 2.58
CA GLY A 231 -13.58 0.52 3.08
C GLY A 231 -12.24 -0.25 3.11
N GLY A 232 -11.11 0.40 2.85
CA GLY A 232 -9.76 -0.09 3.14
C GLY A 232 -9.13 0.59 4.36
N GLY A 233 -7.99 0.08 4.83
CA GLY A 233 -7.27 0.62 5.99
C GLY A 233 -5.92 -0.03 6.24
N HIS A 234 -5.11 0.60 7.08
CA HIS A 234 -3.78 0.12 7.47
C HIS A 234 -3.75 -0.26 8.96
N ALA A 235 -3.10 -1.36 9.32
CA ALA A 235 -3.13 -1.83 10.71
C ALA A 235 -1.81 -2.46 11.17
N GLY A 236 -1.44 -2.28 12.44
CA GLY A 236 -0.30 -2.98 13.03
C GLY A 236 1.04 -2.65 12.36
N ILE A 237 1.26 -1.37 12.03
CA ILE A 237 2.48 -0.92 11.33
C ILE A 237 3.38 -0.17 12.30
N THR A 238 4.66 -0.54 12.33
CA THR A 238 5.71 0.26 12.96
C THR A 238 6.54 0.98 11.89
N VAL A 239 6.75 2.28 12.02
CA VAL A 239 7.68 3.04 11.16
C VAL A 239 8.81 3.62 12.00
N ILE A 240 10.05 3.30 11.64
CA ILE A 240 11.26 3.80 12.27
C ILE A 240 11.92 4.82 11.35
N GLY A 241 12.22 6.00 11.89
CA GLY A 241 12.93 7.06 11.20
C GLY A 241 12.18 7.65 10.01
N GLY A 242 12.93 8.18 9.04
CA GLY A 242 12.40 8.94 7.92
C GLY A 242 12.12 10.40 8.29
N ARG A 243 11.85 11.22 7.28
CA ARG A 243 11.32 12.57 7.53
C ARG A 243 9.88 12.51 8.00
N TYR A 244 9.13 11.61 7.37
CA TYR A 244 7.72 11.39 7.62
C TYR A 244 7.43 9.93 7.95
N GLY A 245 6.54 9.70 8.92
CA GLY A 245 6.11 8.35 9.27
C GLY A 245 5.06 7.89 8.27
N LEU A 246 3.92 8.59 8.29
CA LEU A 246 2.83 8.43 7.35
C LEU A 246 2.58 9.74 6.59
N ASP A 247 2.47 9.64 5.27
CA ASP A 247 1.96 10.72 4.41
C ASP A 247 0.58 10.35 3.86
N LEU A 248 -0.43 10.89 4.51
CA LEU A 248 -1.86 10.68 4.26
C LEU A 248 -2.48 11.90 3.58
N ARG A 249 -1.69 12.66 2.80
CA ARG A 249 -2.22 13.79 2.01
C ARG A 249 -3.03 13.34 0.79
N GLU A 250 -2.84 12.11 0.34
CA GLU A 250 -3.48 11.57 -0.86
C GLU A 250 -4.35 10.34 -0.58
N THR A 251 -5.17 10.35 0.46
CA THR A 251 -5.95 9.15 0.82
C THR A 251 -7.09 8.88 -0.15
N GLN A 252 -7.60 7.65 -0.13
CA GLN A 252 -9.00 7.42 -0.48
C GLN A 252 -9.93 7.95 0.64
N PRO A 253 -11.21 8.23 0.32
CA PRO A 253 -12.22 8.72 1.28
C PRO A 253 -12.26 7.96 2.61
N ALA A 254 -12.40 8.64 3.74
CA ALA A 254 -12.56 8.04 5.07
C ALA A 254 -11.49 6.97 5.40
N PRO A 255 -10.19 7.34 5.35
CA PRO A 255 -9.13 6.40 5.65
C PRO A 255 -9.13 5.98 7.11
N THR A 256 -8.73 4.74 7.38
CA THR A 256 -8.59 4.21 8.74
C THR A 256 -7.17 3.68 8.96
N ILE A 257 -6.57 4.06 10.09
CA ILE A 257 -5.33 3.47 10.60
C ILE A 257 -5.53 2.95 12.03
N ALA A 258 -4.99 1.77 12.32
CA ALA A 258 -5.15 1.13 13.62
C ALA A 258 -3.83 0.52 14.13
N GLY A 259 -3.49 0.73 15.40
CA GLY A 259 -2.30 0.10 15.98
C GLY A 259 -0.99 0.51 15.29
N ILE A 260 -0.82 1.80 15.02
CA ILE A 260 0.36 2.34 14.34
C ILE A 260 1.38 2.82 15.37
N THR A 261 2.66 2.46 15.20
CA THR A 261 3.76 2.99 16.01
C THR A 261 4.74 3.79 15.14
N LEU A 262 5.00 5.05 15.48
CA LEU A 262 5.88 5.95 14.71
C LEU A 262 7.01 6.45 15.61
N VAL A 263 8.25 6.14 15.25
CA VAL A 263 9.41 6.42 16.10
C VAL A 263 10.46 7.20 15.33
N GLY A 264 10.87 8.34 15.88
CA GLY A 264 12.09 9.03 15.44
C GLY A 264 12.01 9.74 14.10
N GLN A 265 10.82 10.14 13.65
CA GLN A 265 10.69 10.99 12.45
C GLN A 265 11.35 12.35 12.65
N THR A 266 12.06 12.83 11.64
CA THR A 266 12.83 14.09 11.74
C THR A 266 12.01 15.35 11.48
N GLU A 267 10.87 15.24 10.79
CA GLU A 267 9.99 16.39 10.51
C GLU A 267 8.58 16.25 11.10
N ALA A 268 7.85 15.19 10.74
CA ALA A 268 6.50 14.92 11.28
C ALA A 268 6.21 13.43 11.28
N ALA A 269 5.53 12.94 12.32
CA ALA A 269 5.07 11.56 12.35
C ALA A 269 3.94 11.31 11.35
N ILE A 270 2.96 12.22 11.28
CA ILE A 270 1.80 12.11 10.38
C ILE A 270 1.61 13.43 9.63
N LEU A 271 1.61 13.35 8.30
CA LEU A 271 1.05 14.39 7.43
C LEU A 271 -0.35 13.95 7.00
N CYS A 272 -1.35 14.80 7.20
CA CYS A 272 -2.73 14.49 6.87
C CYS A 272 -3.33 15.60 6.01
N SER A 273 -3.89 15.23 4.86
CA SER A 273 -4.85 16.04 4.11
C SER A 273 -5.94 15.12 3.56
N SER A 274 -6.33 14.16 4.40
CA SER A 274 -7.17 13.02 4.01
C SER A 274 -8.44 13.48 3.32
N ARG A 275 -8.90 12.69 2.35
CA ARG A 275 -10.23 12.88 1.77
C ARG A 275 -11.26 12.38 2.79
N GLN A 276 -12.10 13.27 3.31
CA GLN A 276 -12.91 13.00 4.52
C GLN A 276 -12.06 12.73 5.77
N SER A 277 -12.72 12.47 6.90
CA SER A 277 -12.06 12.32 8.20
C SER A 277 -11.19 11.07 8.27
N LEU A 278 -9.94 11.23 8.70
CA LEU A 278 -9.06 10.13 9.11
C LEU A 278 -9.54 9.56 10.45
N ALA A 279 -9.78 8.26 10.52
CA ALA A 279 -9.95 7.54 11.79
C ALA A 279 -8.61 6.90 12.19
N ALA A 280 -8.00 7.39 13.27
CA ALA A 280 -6.74 6.89 13.80
C ALA A 280 -6.96 6.34 15.21
N VAL A 281 -6.75 5.04 15.39
CA VAL A 281 -7.00 4.33 16.66
C VAL A 281 -5.74 3.62 17.11
N GLY A 282 -5.36 3.70 18.39
CA GLY A 282 -4.19 2.96 18.87
C GLY A 282 -2.88 3.46 18.28
N VAL A 283 -2.73 4.77 18.07
CA VAL A 283 -1.49 5.34 17.52
C VAL A 283 -0.52 5.64 18.66
N LYS A 284 0.70 5.13 18.55
CA LYS A 284 1.83 5.49 19.39
C LYS A 284 2.84 6.32 18.59
N ILE A 285 3.24 7.47 19.11
CA ILE A 285 4.28 8.30 18.50
C ILE A 285 5.36 8.57 19.54
N VAL A 286 6.61 8.36 19.18
CA VAL A 286 7.78 8.76 19.98
C VAL A 286 8.61 9.73 19.14
N SER A 287 8.47 11.02 19.44
CA SER A 287 9.07 12.09 18.65
C SER A 287 10.17 12.81 19.42
N LYS A 288 11.29 13.02 18.72
CA LYS A 288 12.38 13.90 19.16
C LYS A 288 12.34 15.26 18.47
N ALA A 289 11.44 15.44 17.51
CA ALA A 289 11.31 16.69 16.76
C ALA A 289 10.59 17.75 17.61
N PRO A 290 10.92 19.05 17.43
CA PRO A 290 10.20 20.14 18.08
C PRO A 290 8.75 20.29 17.57
N GLY A 291 8.38 19.55 16.53
CA GLY A 291 7.02 19.50 15.98
C GLY A 291 6.76 20.53 14.88
N PRO A 292 5.52 20.62 14.37
CA PRO A 292 4.38 19.80 14.78
C PRO A 292 4.56 18.31 14.49
N VAL A 293 4.29 17.45 15.48
CA VAL A 293 4.41 15.99 15.37
C VAL A 293 3.35 15.42 14.41
N ILE A 294 2.12 15.91 14.50
CA ILE A 294 1.04 15.64 13.56
C ILE A 294 0.67 16.95 12.86
N ARG A 295 0.60 16.92 11.53
CA ARG A 295 0.24 18.08 10.69
C ARG A 295 -0.99 17.76 9.86
N SER A 296 -2.09 18.47 10.10
CA SER A 296 -3.29 18.46 9.25
C SER A 296 -3.35 19.71 8.38
N ILE A 297 -3.35 19.51 7.07
CA ILE A 297 -3.37 20.55 6.05
C ILE A 297 -4.75 20.59 5.41
N GLY A 298 -5.38 21.75 5.41
CA GLY A 298 -6.68 21.96 4.79
C GLY A 298 -6.56 22.01 3.27
N VAL A 299 -7.54 21.42 2.58
CA VAL A 299 -7.69 21.62 1.14
C VAL A 299 -8.66 22.80 0.91
N PRO A 300 -8.26 23.88 0.22
CA PRO A 300 -9.08 25.10 0.13
C PRO A 300 -10.48 24.88 -0.43
N TRP A 301 -10.62 24.01 -1.44
CA TRP A 301 -11.89 23.72 -2.12
C TRP A 301 -12.69 22.58 -1.49
N CYS A 302 -12.23 21.97 -0.40
CA CYS A 302 -12.94 20.86 0.25
C CYS A 302 -12.84 20.95 1.78
N PRO A 303 -13.87 21.50 2.47
CA PRO A 303 -13.84 21.67 3.92
C PRO A 303 -13.86 20.33 4.68
N HIS A 304 -14.25 19.25 4.02
CA HIS A 304 -14.28 17.90 4.57
C HIS A 304 -12.93 17.18 4.51
N ASN A 305 -11.91 17.75 3.87
CA ASN A 305 -10.59 17.15 3.80
C ASN A 305 -9.68 17.63 4.94
N GLY A 306 -8.85 16.74 5.47
CA GLY A 306 -7.88 16.99 6.54
C GLY A 306 -8.43 16.84 7.95
N GLN A 307 -9.71 16.53 8.12
CA GLN A 307 -10.27 16.24 9.45
C GLN A 307 -9.67 14.95 10.02
N MET A 308 -9.50 14.85 11.34
CA MET A 308 -9.02 13.64 11.98
C MET A 308 -9.69 13.35 13.32
N CYS A 309 -9.85 12.06 13.60
CA CYS A 309 -10.18 11.52 14.90
C CYS A 309 -8.98 10.70 15.39
N LEU A 310 -8.45 11.03 16.56
CA LEU A 310 -7.40 10.28 17.24
C LEU A 310 -7.98 9.67 18.51
N VAL A 311 -7.95 8.35 18.62
CA VAL A 311 -8.58 7.58 19.69
C VAL A 311 -7.58 6.58 20.28
N ASP A 312 -7.60 6.41 21.60
CA ASP A 312 -6.78 5.42 22.34
C ASP A 312 -5.28 5.51 21.97
N SER A 313 -4.71 6.71 22.01
CA SER A 313 -3.39 6.99 21.43
C SER A 313 -2.42 7.61 22.44
N GLU A 314 -1.13 7.43 22.22
CA GLU A 314 -0.05 7.92 23.07
C GLU A 314 0.97 8.70 22.22
N ILE A 315 1.29 9.93 22.60
CA ILE A 315 2.27 10.78 21.91
C ILE A 315 3.35 11.22 22.90
N VAL A 316 4.50 10.57 22.85
CA VAL A 316 5.66 10.91 23.68
C VAL A 316 6.51 11.94 22.94
N CYS A 317 6.59 13.16 23.49
CA CYS A 317 7.49 14.21 23.01
C CYS A 317 8.73 14.30 23.91
N GLU A 318 9.90 13.95 23.38
CA GLU A 318 11.17 14.06 24.14
C GLU A 318 11.65 15.52 24.27
N HIS A 319 11.17 16.42 23.40
CA HIS A 319 11.52 17.83 23.42
C HIS A 319 10.51 18.64 24.26
N ARG A 320 11.02 19.51 25.17
CA ARG A 320 10.21 20.22 26.19
C ARG A 320 9.14 21.17 25.65
N ALA A 321 9.26 21.64 24.41
CA ALA A 321 8.36 22.63 23.81
C ALA A 321 7.82 22.13 22.45
N SER A 322 7.39 20.86 22.39
CA SER A 322 6.88 20.29 21.14
C SER A 322 5.45 20.72 20.84
N THR A 323 5.18 21.07 19.59
CA THR A 323 3.79 21.14 19.08
C THR A 323 3.34 19.72 18.74
N VAL A 324 2.29 19.23 19.39
CA VAL A 324 1.79 17.86 19.19
C VAL A 324 0.95 17.76 17.92
N VAL A 325 -0.07 18.61 17.81
CA VAL A 325 -0.93 18.69 16.62
C VAL A 325 -0.98 20.13 16.13
N GLN A 326 -0.69 20.33 14.85
CA GLN A 326 -1.08 21.54 14.12
C GLN A 326 -2.13 21.14 13.08
N ALA A 327 -3.30 21.76 13.13
CA ALA A 327 -4.40 21.42 12.23
C ALA A 327 -5.13 22.66 11.71
N GLU A 328 -5.32 22.72 10.40
CA GLU A 328 -6.17 23.71 9.72
C GLU A 328 -7.66 23.27 9.63
N ARG A 329 -7.97 22.10 10.21
CA ARG A 329 -9.25 21.40 10.14
C ARG A 329 -9.57 20.76 11.49
N SER A 330 -10.81 20.29 11.64
CA SER A 330 -11.29 19.72 12.91
C SER A 330 -10.47 18.51 13.36
N VAL A 331 -10.10 18.52 14.63
CA VAL A 331 -9.42 17.42 15.32
C VAL A 331 -10.33 16.97 16.46
N TYR A 332 -10.61 15.67 16.52
CA TYR A 332 -11.29 15.03 17.64
C TYR A 332 -10.30 14.13 18.38
N LEU A 333 -10.17 14.31 19.69
CA LEU A 333 -9.30 13.53 20.55
C LEU A 333 -10.15 12.82 21.60
N ASN A 334 -9.98 11.51 21.75
CA ASN A 334 -10.62 10.73 22.81
C ASN A 334 -9.64 9.71 23.38
N ASN A 335 -9.39 9.75 24.69
CA ASN A 335 -8.40 8.89 25.34
C ASN A 335 -6.99 9.01 24.69
N VAL A 336 -6.49 10.24 24.58
CA VAL A 336 -5.17 10.55 24.00
C VAL A 336 -4.24 11.08 25.09
N TYR A 337 -3.09 10.43 25.26
CA TYR A 337 -2.06 10.79 26.23
C TYR A 337 -0.90 11.50 25.53
N VAL A 338 -0.41 12.59 26.13
CA VAL A 338 0.72 13.40 25.67
C VAL A 338 1.69 13.61 26.83
#